data_AF-A0A552LQQ1-F1
#
_entry.id   AF-A0A552LQQ1-F1
#
_cell.length_a   1.000
_cell.length_b   1.000
_cell.length_c   1.000
_cell.angle_alpha   90.00
_cell.angle_beta   90.00
_cell.angle_gamma   90.00
#
_symmetry.space_group_name_H-M   'P 1'
#
loop_
_entity.id
_entity.type
_entity.pdbx_description
1 polymer ?
#
loop_
_entity_poly.entity_id
_entity_poly.type
_entity_poly.pdbx_seq_one_letter_code
_entity_poly.pdbx_strand_id
1 'polypeptide(L)'
;FAIREIFQREAKRNKQRISEEEIPKLWILTPTASERILSLFKAQLQPNWGEGVYFLPEGFGAAIIVIHQLPETPETLWLRLLGRGGTRERAIDELERLSPNNPLKSASLNLLYNLSRNLEALSKKTQEDREFIMRLAPLYQQDREQAVQQGEQRGEAKLVLRQLQRRFGEIPQNLEETIRNLPVERLEDLGLALLDFDTLTDLDNWLHP
;
A
#
# COMPACT_ATOMS: atom_id res chain seq x y z
N PHE A 1 8.77 25.78 16.23
CA PHE A 1 8.90 27.21 15.93
C PHE A 1 9.48 27.48 14.53
N ALA A 2 10.65 26.94 14.17
CA ALA A 2 11.29 27.22 12.86
C ALA A 2 10.44 26.88 11.61
N ILE A 3 9.79 25.71 11.57
CA ILE A 3 9.02 25.29 10.38
C ILE A 3 7.78 26.17 10.18
N ARG A 4 7.06 26.52 11.25
CA ARG A 4 5.90 27.42 11.19
C ARG A 4 6.27 28.79 10.63
N GLU A 5 7.41 29.34 11.04
CA GLU A 5 7.90 30.62 10.51
C GLU A 5 8.27 30.56 9.03
N ILE A 6 8.84 29.44 8.55
CA ILE A 6 9.19 29.27 7.14
C ILE A 6 7.93 29.31 6.27
N PHE A 7 6.90 28.53 6.62
CA PHE A 7 5.62 28.52 5.89
C PHE A 7 4.93 29.88 5.92
N GLN A 8 4.95 30.59 7.06
CA GLN A 8 4.40 31.94 7.15
C GLN A 8 5.17 32.96 6.29
N ARG A 9 6.49 32.84 6.19
CA ARG A 9 7.32 33.70 5.31
C ARG A 9 7.05 33.41 3.83
N GLU A 10 6.88 32.15 3.44
CA GLU A 10 6.51 31.75 2.09
C GLU A 10 5.09 32.20 1.70
N ALA A 11 4.11 32.06 2.60
CA ALA A 11 2.75 32.58 2.45
C ALA A 11 2.75 34.08 2.14
N LYS A 12 3.51 34.84 2.95
CA LYS A 12 3.64 36.29 2.84
C LYS A 12 4.31 36.69 1.54
N ARG A 13 5.31 35.92 1.09
CA ARG A 13 5.97 36.10 -0.22
C ARG A 13 5.02 35.85 -1.39
N ASN A 14 4.11 34.87 -1.26
CA ASN A 14 3.16 34.48 -2.29
C ASN A 14 1.79 35.19 -2.19
N LYS A 15 1.62 36.14 -1.26
CA LYS A 15 0.35 36.84 -0.98
C LYS A 15 -0.84 35.89 -0.71
N GLN A 16 -0.56 34.70 -0.19
CA GLN A 16 -1.59 33.73 0.19
C GLN A 16 -1.80 33.76 1.71
N ARG A 17 -3.05 33.59 2.15
CA ARG A 17 -3.36 33.35 3.56
C ARG A 17 -3.28 31.85 3.80
N ILE A 18 -2.37 31.42 4.67
CA ILE A 18 -2.26 30.02 5.08
C ILE A 18 -3.15 29.79 6.30
N SER A 19 -4.01 28.76 6.23
CA SER A 19 -4.82 28.30 7.37
C SER A 19 -3.95 27.58 8.39
N GLU A 20 -4.29 27.60 9.69
CA GLU A 20 -3.53 26.84 10.69
C GLU A 20 -3.54 25.32 10.44
N GLU A 21 -4.49 24.83 9.64
CA GLU A 21 -4.57 23.44 9.17
C GLU A 21 -3.50 23.07 8.15
N GLU A 22 -2.99 24.06 7.40
CA GLU A 22 -1.94 23.87 6.39
C GLU A 22 -0.53 23.87 7.00
N ILE A 23 -0.42 24.18 8.30
CA ILE A 23 0.85 24.17 9.02
C ILE A 23 1.16 22.71 9.41
N PRO A 24 2.35 22.17 9.05
CA PRO A 24 2.70 20.80 9.36
C PRO A 24 2.73 20.57 10.87
N LYS A 25 2.05 19.51 11.31
CA LYS A 25 1.98 19.08 12.71
C LYS A 25 2.98 17.96 13.00
N LEU A 26 3.49 17.93 14.22
CA LEU A 26 4.27 16.80 14.71
C LEU A 26 3.34 15.64 15.07
N TRP A 27 3.51 14.49 14.42
CA TRP A 27 2.76 13.28 14.73
C TRP A 27 3.60 12.32 15.56
N ILE A 28 3.08 11.95 16.73
CA ILE A 28 3.71 11.01 17.66
C ILE A 28 2.91 9.72 17.62
N LEU A 29 3.54 8.65 17.13
CA LEU A 29 2.95 7.30 17.13
C LEU A 29 3.40 6.56 18.38
N THR A 30 2.47 6.05 19.18
CA THR A 30 2.79 5.18 20.32
C THR A 30 1.94 3.92 20.31
N PRO A 31 2.53 2.72 20.58
CA PRO A 31 1.75 1.49 20.69
C PRO A 31 0.63 1.61 21.73
N THR A 32 0.96 2.18 22.89
CA THR A 32 0.02 2.38 24.00
C THR A 32 0.26 3.72 24.69
N ALA A 33 -0.81 4.25 25.30
CA ALA A 33 -0.77 5.43 26.15
C ALA A 33 -1.80 5.25 27.26
N SER A 34 -1.47 5.67 28.47
CA SER A 34 -2.43 5.69 29.57
C SER A 34 -3.19 7.01 29.60
N GLU A 35 -4.43 6.99 30.12
CA GLU A 35 -5.24 8.18 30.35
C GLU A 35 -4.51 9.25 31.18
N ARG A 36 -3.66 8.81 32.11
CA ARG A 36 -2.81 9.71 32.89
C ARG A 36 -1.85 10.50 32.00
N ILE A 37 -1.18 9.84 31.05
CA ILE A 37 -0.23 10.51 30.13
C ILE A 37 -1.00 11.47 29.22
N LEU A 38 -2.13 11.03 28.65
CA LEU A 38 -2.96 11.88 27.79
C LEU A 38 -3.45 13.13 28.54
N SER A 39 -3.92 12.96 29.78
CA SER A 39 -4.37 14.05 30.64
C SER A 39 -3.23 15.00 31.03
N LEU A 40 -2.03 14.49 31.32
CA LEU A 40 -0.85 15.29 31.66
C LEU A 40 -0.47 16.26 30.53
N PHE A 41 -0.58 15.81 29.29
CA PHE A 41 -0.31 16.64 28.11
C PHE A 41 -1.54 17.41 27.61
N LYS A 42 -2.67 17.33 28.33
CA LYS A 42 -3.98 17.88 27.92
C LYS A 42 -4.35 17.46 26.49
N ALA A 43 -4.01 16.24 26.12
CA ALA A 43 -4.28 15.70 24.80
C ALA A 43 -5.77 15.35 24.70
N GLN A 44 -6.47 15.92 23.72
CA GLN A 44 -7.92 15.79 23.57
C GLN A 44 -8.28 15.10 22.26
N LEU A 45 -9.28 14.23 22.31
CA LEU A 45 -9.85 13.61 21.11
C LEU A 45 -10.54 14.68 20.28
N GLN A 46 -10.30 14.68 18.97
CA GLN A 46 -11.09 15.50 18.05
C GLN A 46 -12.18 14.67 17.38
N PRO A 47 -13.46 15.10 17.40
CA PRO A 47 -14.58 14.30 16.88
C PRO A 47 -14.46 13.88 15.41
N ASN A 48 -13.74 14.66 14.60
CA ASN A 48 -13.54 14.42 13.17
C ASN A 48 -12.44 13.39 12.84
N TRP A 49 -11.54 13.08 13.78
CA TRP A 49 -10.42 12.15 13.55
C TRP A 49 -10.68 10.73 14.07
N GLY A 50 -11.67 10.57 14.95
CA GLY A 50 -12.04 9.28 15.52
C GLY A 50 -11.17 8.86 16.71
N GLU A 51 -11.40 7.63 17.17
CA GLU A 51 -10.75 7.07 18.36
C GLU A 51 -9.25 6.88 18.18
N GLY A 52 -8.48 7.03 19.27
CA GLY A 52 -7.03 6.85 19.27
C GLY A 52 -6.22 8.03 18.74
N VAL A 53 -6.85 9.11 18.25
CA VAL A 53 -6.17 10.32 17.75
C VAL A 53 -6.39 11.50 18.68
N TYR A 54 -5.33 11.91 19.37
CA TYR A 54 -5.38 12.98 20.37
C TYR A 54 -4.54 14.17 19.95
N PHE A 55 -5.12 15.37 20.02
CA PHE A 55 -4.43 16.61 19.73
C PHE A 55 -3.95 17.28 21.01
N LEU A 56 -2.69 17.71 21.01
CA LEU A 56 -2.16 18.55 22.07
C LEU A 56 -2.67 19.99 21.92
N PRO A 57 -2.59 20.82 22.98
CA PRO A 57 -2.92 22.24 22.88
C PRO A 57 -2.23 22.92 21.69
N GLU A 58 -2.95 23.82 21.03
CA GLU A 58 -2.56 24.43 19.73
C GLU A 58 -1.14 25.00 19.70
N GLY A 59 -0.65 25.50 20.84
CA GLY A 59 0.72 26.02 20.98
C GLY A 59 1.83 25.01 20.68
N PHE A 60 1.55 23.70 20.82
CA PHE A 60 2.51 22.64 20.52
C PHE A 60 2.52 22.23 19.05
N GLY A 61 1.39 22.38 18.34
CA GLY A 61 1.25 21.91 16.96
C GLY A 61 1.54 20.40 16.82
N ALA A 62 1.09 19.60 17.78
CA ALA A 62 1.40 18.17 17.86
C ALA A 62 0.14 17.32 18.09
N ALA A 63 0.19 16.07 17.65
CA ALA A 63 -0.84 15.07 17.88
C ALA A 63 -0.20 13.74 18.26
N ILE A 64 -0.88 12.98 19.12
CA ILE A 64 -0.52 11.63 19.54
C ILE A 64 -1.53 10.65 18.95
N ILE A 65 -1.02 9.63 18.28
CA ILE A 65 -1.79 8.49 17.81
C ILE A 65 -1.47 7.31 18.72
N VAL A 66 -2.50 6.80 19.37
CA VAL A 66 -2.45 5.66 20.28
C VAL A 66 -2.91 4.42 19.53
N ILE A 67 -1.96 3.63 19.05
CA ILE A 67 -2.20 2.60 18.03
C ILE A 67 -3.22 1.55 18.47
N HIS A 68 -3.14 1.06 19.72
CA HIS A 68 -4.07 0.03 20.22
C HIS A 68 -5.53 0.50 20.39
N GLN A 69 -5.79 1.81 20.32
CA GLN A 69 -7.13 2.40 20.41
C GLN A 69 -7.72 2.72 19.04
N LEU A 70 -6.96 2.51 17.96
CA LEU A 70 -7.44 2.75 16.61
C LEU A 70 -8.49 1.69 16.23
N PRO A 71 -9.60 2.09 15.58
CA PRO A 71 -10.62 1.16 15.14
C PRO A 71 -10.08 0.17 14.10
N GLU A 72 -10.58 -1.06 14.09
CA GLU A 72 -10.19 -2.10 13.11
C GLU A 72 -10.82 -1.84 11.74
N THR A 73 -10.21 -0.94 10.98
CA THR A 73 -10.65 -0.54 9.64
C THR A 73 -9.47 -0.53 8.66
N PRO A 74 -9.71 -0.68 7.34
CA PRO A 74 -8.65 -0.64 6.33
C PRO A 74 -7.79 0.64 6.39
N GLU A 75 -8.38 1.77 6.78
CA GLU A 75 -7.73 3.07 6.86
C GLU A 75 -6.68 3.13 7.99
N THR A 76 -6.88 2.40 9.08
CA THR A 76 -5.97 2.39 10.24
C THR A 76 -5.01 1.19 10.24
N LEU A 77 -5.22 0.23 9.34
CA LEU A 77 -4.48 -1.04 9.25
C LEU A 77 -2.96 -0.82 9.33
N TRP A 78 -2.48 0.13 8.54
CA TRP A 78 -1.08 0.52 8.48
C TRP A 78 -0.49 0.97 9.82
N LEU A 79 -1.24 1.77 10.57
CA LEU A 79 -0.81 2.23 11.88
C LEU A 79 -0.82 1.08 12.89
N ARG A 80 -1.82 0.18 12.80
CA ARG A 80 -1.92 -1.01 13.66
C ARG A 80 -0.81 -2.04 13.41
N LEU A 81 -0.33 -2.17 12.18
CA LEU A 81 0.85 -2.98 11.84
C LEU A 81 2.13 -2.50 12.54
N LEU A 82 2.25 -1.19 12.81
CA LEU A 82 3.37 -0.62 13.58
C LEU A 82 3.21 -0.80 15.10
N GLY A 83 2.06 -1.28 15.55
CA GLY A 83 1.76 -1.57 16.95
C GLY A 83 2.57 -2.73 17.52
N ARG A 84 2.14 -3.26 18.67
CA ARG A 84 2.75 -4.42 19.33
C ARG A 84 1.68 -5.38 19.85
N GLY A 85 2.07 -6.62 20.12
CA GLY A 85 1.24 -7.70 20.63
C GLY A 85 -0.01 -7.92 19.77
N GLY A 86 -1.13 -8.19 20.43
CA GLY A 86 -2.40 -8.55 19.76
C GLY A 86 -2.97 -7.49 18.80
N THR A 87 -2.53 -6.22 18.87
CA THR A 87 -2.94 -5.21 17.87
C THR A 87 -2.27 -5.48 16.52
N ARG A 88 -0.98 -5.84 16.56
CA ARG A 88 -0.21 -6.17 15.36
C ARG A 88 -0.67 -7.49 14.77
N GLU A 89 -0.93 -8.50 15.60
CA GLU A 89 -1.41 -9.81 15.15
C GLU A 89 -2.74 -9.70 14.39
N ARG A 90 -3.73 -9.00 14.95
CA ARG A 90 -5.01 -8.75 14.27
C ARG A 90 -4.84 -7.98 12.96
N ALA A 91 -3.91 -7.02 12.93
CA ALA A 91 -3.58 -6.29 11.71
C ALA A 91 -2.93 -7.19 10.65
N ILE A 92 -2.09 -8.15 11.03
CA ILE A 92 -1.54 -9.15 10.11
C ILE A 92 -2.66 -10.05 9.59
N ASP A 93 -3.54 -10.54 10.45
CA ASP A 93 -4.68 -11.38 10.03
C ASP A 93 -5.61 -10.64 9.05
N GLU A 94 -5.80 -9.33 9.25
CA GLU A 94 -6.55 -8.48 8.32
C GLU A 94 -5.81 -8.30 6.99
N LEU A 95 -4.50 -8.06 7.02
CA LEU A 95 -3.64 -7.96 5.83
C LEU A 95 -3.67 -9.26 5.01
N GLU A 96 -3.70 -10.42 5.67
CA GLU A 96 -3.82 -11.73 5.03
C GLU A 96 -5.12 -11.86 4.24
N ARG A 97 -6.23 -11.40 4.82
CA ARG A 97 -7.58 -11.44 4.21
C ARG A 97 -7.76 -10.46 3.06
N LEU A 98 -6.91 -9.44 2.92
CA LEU A 98 -7.01 -8.49 1.81
C LEU A 98 -6.79 -9.18 0.46
N SER A 99 -7.54 -8.72 -0.55
CA SER A 99 -7.39 -9.20 -1.92
C SER A 99 -5.94 -9.07 -2.39
N PRO A 100 -5.39 -10.06 -3.12
CA PRO A 100 -4.02 -10.02 -3.61
C PRO A 100 -3.73 -8.89 -4.60
N ASN A 101 -4.77 -8.27 -5.19
CA ASN A 101 -4.62 -7.12 -6.10
C ASN A 101 -4.81 -5.77 -5.41
N ASN A 102 -4.93 -5.73 -4.07
CA ASN A 102 -5.11 -4.47 -3.37
C ASN A 102 -3.76 -3.70 -3.28
N PRO A 103 -3.67 -2.45 -3.79
CA PRO A 103 -2.44 -1.66 -3.72
C PRO A 103 -1.90 -1.48 -2.30
N LEU A 104 -2.79 -1.40 -1.30
CA LEU A 104 -2.40 -1.27 0.10
C LEU A 104 -1.68 -2.53 0.61
N LYS A 105 -2.05 -3.72 0.13
CA LYS A 105 -1.45 -5.00 0.56
C LYS A 105 0.02 -5.07 0.13
N SER A 106 0.29 -4.86 -1.16
CA SER A 106 1.66 -4.92 -1.67
C SER A 106 2.54 -3.78 -1.13
N ALA A 107 2.00 -2.56 -0.98
CA ALA A 107 2.73 -1.51 -0.29
C ALA A 107 3.06 -1.90 1.16
N SER A 108 2.12 -2.54 1.88
CA SER A 108 2.31 -2.99 3.28
C SER A 108 3.40 -4.02 3.39
N LEU A 109 3.33 -5.03 2.55
CA LEU A 109 4.31 -6.12 2.57
C LEU A 109 5.72 -5.61 2.28
N ASN A 110 5.88 -4.65 1.36
CA ASN A 110 7.18 -4.02 1.10
C ASN A 110 7.75 -3.29 2.32
N LEU A 111 6.94 -2.48 3.01
CA LEU A 111 7.39 -1.76 4.20
C LEU A 111 7.67 -2.71 5.38
N LEU A 112 6.81 -3.72 5.57
CA LEU A 112 6.99 -4.73 6.59
C LEU A 112 8.23 -5.59 6.33
N TYR A 113 8.54 -5.90 5.07
CA TYR A 113 9.77 -6.58 4.69
C TYR A 113 11.00 -5.76 5.07
N ASN A 114 11.01 -4.46 4.75
CA ASN A 114 12.09 -3.56 5.12
C ASN A 114 12.26 -3.48 6.64
N LEU A 115 11.16 -3.41 7.38
CA LEU A 115 11.18 -3.45 8.84
C LEU A 115 11.74 -4.78 9.36
N SER A 116 11.29 -5.92 8.84
CA SER A 116 11.78 -7.25 9.20
C SER A 116 13.27 -7.40 8.94
N ARG A 117 13.77 -6.89 7.81
CA ARG A 117 15.21 -6.85 7.49
C ARG A 117 16.01 -6.00 8.48
N ASN A 118 15.47 -4.85 8.88
CA ASN A 118 16.09 -4.01 9.90
C ASN A 118 16.10 -4.69 11.27
N LEU A 119 15.00 -5.34 11.66
CA LEU A 119 14.91 -6.14 12.88
C LEU A 119 15.86 -7.34 12.83
N GLU A 120 16.05 -7.95 11.65
CA GLU A 120 16.98 -9.04 11.44
C GLU A 120 18.43 -8.64 11.72
N ALA A 121 18.79 -7.40 11.39
CA ALA A 121 20.11 -6.82 11.60
C ALA A 121 20.37 -6.42 13.06
N LEU A 122 19.34 -6.35 13.92
CA LEU A 122 19.51 -6.06 15.34
C LEU A 122 20.12 -7.26 16.07
N SER A 123 21.13 -6.99 16.90
CA SER A 123 21.84 -8.01 17.68
C SER A 123 21.02 -8.60 18.83
N LYS A 124 20.03 -7.85 19.34
CA LYS A 124 19.07 -8.31 20.35
C LYS A 124 17.66 -8.24 19.78
N LYS A 125 17.10 -9.40 19.45
CA LYS A 125 15.71 -9.55 19.00
C LYS A 125 14.85 -9.98 20.18
N THR A 126 13.68 -9.38 20.32
CA THR A 126 12.67 -9.88 21.24
C THR A 126 12.03 -11.15 20.68
N GLN A 127 11.35 -11.92 21.52
CA GLN A 127 10.57 -13.09 21.07
C GLN A 127 9.46 -12.64 20.09
N GLU A 128 8.82 -11.51 20.38
CA GLU A 128 7.81 -10.88 19.53
C GLU A 128 8.35 -10.53 18.13
N ASP A 129 9.59 -10.03 18.02
CA ASP A 129 10.21 -9.73 16.72
C ASP A 129 10.43 -11.01 15.90
N ARG A 130 10.80 -12.11 16.54
CA ARG A 130 11.02 -13.40 15.86
C ARG A 130 9.70 -13.97 15.32
N GLU A 131 8.66 -13.99 16.14
CA GLU A 131 7.34 -14.45 15.74
C GLU A 131 6.77 -13.60 14.60
N PHE A 132 6.94 -12.29 14.68
CA PHE A 132 6.57 -11.36 13.62
C PHE A 132 7.27 -11.68 12.29
N ILE A 133 8.60 -11.85 12.29
CA ILE A 133 9.36 -12.20 11.09
C ILE A 133 8.88 -13.54 10.51
N MET A 134 8.67 -14.55 11.35
CA MET A 134 8.23 -15.88 10.90
C MET A 134 6.85 -15.84 10.25
N ARG A 135 5.90 -15.06 10.79
CA ARG A 135 4.56 -14.92 10.18
C ARG A 135 4.57 -14.15 8.87
N LEU A 136 5.44 -13.14 8.74
CA LEU A 136 5.52 -12.32 7.52
C LEU A 136 6.26 -12.98 6.36
N ALA A 137 7.23 -13.84 6.63
CA ALA A 137 8.03 -14.51 5.60
C ALA A 137 7.19 -15.18 4.49
N PRO A 138 6.18 -16.03 4.79
CA PRO A 138 5.36 -16.66 3.74
C PRO A 138 4.52 -15.64 2.96
N LEU A 139 4.01 -14.58 3.60
CA LEU A 139 3.20 -13.55 2.93
C LEU A 139 4.02 -12.78 1.90
N TYR A 140 5.27 -12.46 2.24
CA TYR A 140 6.19 -11.83 1.32
C TYR A 140 6.54 -12.74 0.15
N GLN A 141 6.78 -14.03 0.41
CA GLN A 141 7.09 -14.97 -0.65
C GLN A 141 5.94 -15.11 -1.64
N GLN A 142 4.70 -15.20 -1.14
CA GLN A 142 3.50 -15.27 -1.97
C GLN A 142 3.30 -14.00 -2.81
N ASP A 143 3.43 -12.81 -2.21
CA ASP A 143 3.30 -11.54 -2.95
C ASP A 143 4.36 -11.40 -4.04
N ARG A 144 5.60 -11.85 -3.76
CA ARG A 144 6.68 -11.86 -4.76
C ARG A 144 6.41 -12.84 -5.90
N GLU A 145 5.96 -14.06 -5.61
CA GLU A 145 5.61 -15.04 -6.63
C GLU A 145 4.48 -14.53 -7.53
N GLN A 146 3.45 -13.92 -6.95
CA GLN A 146 2.37 -13.30 -7.70
C GLN A 146 2.86 -12.10 -8.53
N ALA A 147 3.74 -11.26 -7.99
CA ALA A 147 4.31 -10.14 -8.73
C ALA A 147 5.14 -10.60 -9.94
N VAL A 148 5.85 -11.73 -9.83
CA VAL A 148 6.57 -12.36 -10.94
C VAL A 148 5.59 -12.84 -12.00
N GLN A 149 4.56 -13.61 -11.61
CA GLN A 149 3.53 -14.10 -12.54
C GLN A 149 2.81 -12.96 -13.27
N GLN A 150 2.44 -11.89 -12.54
CA GLN A 150 1.85 -10.69 -13.15
C GLN A 150 2.83 -9.98 -14.09
N GLY A 151 4.12 -10.00 -13.77
CA GLY A 151 5.19 -9.45 -14.61
C GLY A 151 5.32 -10.21 -15.93
N GLU A 152 5.30 -11.55 -15.86
CA GLU A 152 5.32 -12.45 -17.02
C GLU A 152 4.10 -12.23 -17.91
N GLN A 153 2.88 -12.31 -17.34
CA GLN A 153 1.63 -12.06 -18.06
C GLN A 153 1.62 -10.70 -18.76
N ARG A 154 2.01 -9.63 -18.06
CA ARG A 154 2.08 -8.28 -18.65
C ARG A 154 3.15 -8.18 -19.74
N GLY A 155 4.28 -8.88 -19.57
CA GLY A 155 5.36 -8.94 -20.54
C GLY A 155 4.92 -9.61 -21.84
N GLU A 156 4.29 -10.77 -21.73
CA GLU A 156 3.79 -11.54 -22.86
C GLU A 156 2.64 -10.86 -23.57
N ALA A 157 1.62 -10.38 -22.84
CA ALA A 157 0.51 -9.65 -23.43
C ALA A 157 1.02 -8.43 -24.20
N LYS A 158 1.99 -7.70 -23.64
CA LYS A 158 2.62 -6.55 -24.32
C LYS A 158 3.37 -6.96 -25.59
N LEU A 159 4.05 -8.11 -25.58
CA LEU A 159 4.74 -8.62 -26.76
C LEU A 159 3.75 -9.04 -27.84
N VAL A 160 2.73 -9.83 -27.49
CA VAL A 160 1.67 -10.29 -28.40
C VAL A 160 0.93 -9.10 -29.00
N LEU A 161 0.51 -8.12 -28.19
CA LEU A 161 -0.14 -6.90 -28.68
C LEU A 161 0.73 -6.13 -29.67
N ARG A 162 2.05 -6.01 -29.43
CA ARG A 162 2.97 -5.37 -30.36
C ARG A 162 3.11 -6.14 -31.68
N GLN A 163 3.08 -7.47 -31.64
CA GLN A 163 3.14 -8.30 -32.84
C GLN A 163 1.86 -8.16 -33.67
N LEU A 164 0.70 -8.24 -33.01
CA LEU A 164 -0.60 -8.03 -33.64
C LEU A 164 -0.73 -6.61 -34.20
N GLN A 165 -0.28 -5.58 -33.47
CA GLN A 165 -0.28 -4.20 -33.95
C GLN A 165 0.60 -4.02 -35.18
N ARG A 166 1.73 -4.74 -35.24
CA ARG A 166 2.63 -4.71 -36.40
C ARG A 166 2.06 -5.44 -37.62
N ARG A 167 1.28 -6.51 -37.44
CA ARG A 167 0.66 -7.26 -38.55
C ARG A 167 -0.63 -6.61 -39.05
N PHE A 168 -1.50 -6.18 -38.14
CA PHE A 168 -2.87 -5.77 -38.45
C PHE A 168 -3.14 -4.27 -38.27
N GLY A 169 -2.20 -3.50 -37.72
CA GLY A 169 -2.36 -2.06 -37.47
C GLY A 169 -3.01 -1.78 -36.11
N GLU A 170 -3.97 -0.85 -36.05
CA GLU A 170 -4.66 -0.55 -34.79
C GLU A 170 -5.53 -1.72 -34.34
N ILE A 171 -5.37 -2.14 -33.08
CA ILE A 171 -6.19 -3.19 -32.47
C ILE A 171 -7.33 -2.52 -31.69
N PRO A 172 -8.58 -2.97 -31.86
CA PRO A 172 -9.70 -2.55 -31.04
C PRO A 172 -9.44 -2.69 -29.53
N GLN A 173 -9.82 -1.67 -28.74
CA GLN A 173 -9.58 -1.65 -27.28
C GLN A 173 -10.16 -2.87 -26.54
N ASN A 174 -11.32 -3.37 -26.98
CA ASN A 174 -11.93 -4.57 -26.39
C ASN A 174 -11.02 -5.80 -26.53
N LEU A 175 -10.41 -6.00 -27.71
CA LEU A 175 -9.47 -7.10 -27.93
C LEU A 175 -8.18 -6.90 -27.13
N GLU A 176 -7.71 -5.65 -27.03
CA GLU A 176 -6.54 -5.32 -26.23
C GLU A 176 -6.76 -5.64 -24.74
N GLU A 177 -7.91 -5.30 -24.18
CA GLU A 177 -8.28 -5.63 -22.81
C GLU A 177 -8.44 -7.13 -22.59
N THR A 178 -9.07 -7.85 -23.53
CA THR A 178 -9.18 -9.31 -23.47
C THR A 178 -7.79 -9.95 -23.44
N ILE A 179 -6.91 -9.57 -24.35
CA ILE A 179 -5.54 -10.10 -24.43
C ILE A 179 -4.75 -9.81 -23.14
N ARG A 180 -4.84 -8.60 -22.59
CA ARG A 180 -4.15 -8.24 -21.34
C ARG A 180 -4.58 -9.07 -20.13
N ASN A 181 -5.80 -9.61 -20.15
CA ASN A 181 -6.36 -10.40 -19.06
C ASN A 181 -6.25 -11.92 -19.29
N LEU A 182 -5.74 -12.37 -20.44
CA LEU A 182 -5.52 -13.79 -20.69
C LEU A 182 -4.45 -14.37 -19.75
N PRO A 183 -4.61 -15.62 -19.27
CA PRO A 183 -3.55 -16.31 -18.54
C PRO A 183 -2.33 -16.53 -19.44
N VAL A 184 -1.14 -16.63 -18.82
CA VAL A 184 0.17 -16.79 -19.49
C VAL A 184 0.13 -17.92 -20.52
N GLU A 185 -0.37 -19.10 -20.14
CA GLU A 185 -0.48 -20.26 -21.05
C GLU A 185 -1.25 -19.94 -22.34
N ARG A 186 -2.33 -19.17 -22.24
CA ARG A 186 -3.13 -18.74 -23.40
C ARG A 186 -2.42 -17.64 -24.20
N LEU A 187 -1.61 -16.81 -23.57
CA LEU A 187 -0.79 -15.81 -24.26
C LEU A 187 0.33 -16.47 -25.06
N GLU A 188 0.96 -17.53 -24.54
CA GLU A 188 1.94 -18.34 -25.26
C GLU A 188 1.30 -19.03 -26.47
N ASP A 189 0.14 -19.67 -26.28
CA ASP A 189 -0.62 -20.30 -27.37
C ASP A 189 -1.00 -19.29 -28.46
N LEU A 190 -1.48 -18.11 -28.04
CA LEU A 190 -1.78 -17.01 -28.95
C LEU A 190 -0.51 -16.53 -29.67
N GLY A 191 0.63 -16.49 -28.97
CA GLY A 191 1.96 -16.18 -29.51
C GLY A 191 2.33 -17.04 -30.72
N LEU A 192 1.95 -18.32 -30.70
CA LEU A 192 2.18 -19.26 -31.79
C LEU A 192 1.10 -19.14 -32.87
N ALA A 193 -0.17 -19.18 -32.47
CA ALA A 193 -1.32 -19.16 -33.38
C ALA A 193 -1.40 -17.85 -34.19
N LEU A 194 -0.94 -16.73 -33.63
CA LEU A 194 -0.95 -15.44 -34.33
C LEU A 194 -0.13 -15.45 -35.62
N LEU A 195 0.81 -16.39 -35.78
CA LEU A 195 1.60 -16.51 -37.01
C LEU A 195 0.78 -17.06 -38.18
N ASP A 196 -0.29 -17.82 -37.89
CA ASP A 196 -1.16 -18.46 -38.87
C ASP A 196 -2.40 -17.62 -39.21
N PHE A 197 -2.66 -16.53 -38.48
CA PHE A 197 -3.83 -15.67 -38.74
C PHE A 197 -3.65 -14.84 -40.01
N ASP A 198 -4.68 -14.71 -40.83
CA ASP A 198 -4.67 -13.83 -42.01
C ASP A 198 -5.41 -12.51 -41.72
N THR A 199 -6.34 -12.51 -40.78
CA THR A 199 -7.22 -11.38 -40.47
C THR A 199 -7.45 -11.20 -38.97
N LEU A 200 -7.96 -10.01 -38.59
CA LEU A 200 -8.43 -9.77 -37.22
C LEU A 200 -9.64 -10.63 -36.83
N THR A 201 -10.39 -11.15 -37.80
CA THR A 201 -11.50 -12.07 -37.55
C THR A 201 -11.01 -13.42 -37.04
N ASP A 202 -9.84 -13.88 -37.50
CA ASP A 202 -9.21 -15.12 -37.01
C ASP A 202 -8.81 -14.99 -35.54
N LEU A 203 -8.28 -13.81 -35.17
CA LEU A 203 -7.98 -13.46 -33.78
C LEU A 203 -9.24 -13.45 -32.91
N ASP A 204 -10.32 -12.82 -33.38
CA ASP A 204 -11.58 -12.73 -32.62
C ASP A 204 -12.22 -14.11 -32.41
N ASN A 205 -12.22 -14.96 -33.44
CA ASN A 205 -12.67 -16.35 -33.37
C ASN A 205 -11.81 -17.19 -32.42
N TRP A 206 -10.50 -16.96 -32.36
CA TRP A 206 -9.62 -17.69 -31.45
C TRP A 206 -9.84 -17.29 -29.98
N LEU A 207 -10.11 -16.00 -29.75
CA LEU A 207 -10.40 -15.45 -28.42
C LEU A 207 -11.79 -15.89 -27.91
N HIS A 208 -12.75 -16.10 -28.82
CA HIS A 208 -14.12 -16.52 -28.54
C HIS A 208 -14.48 -17.82 -29.31
N PRO A 209 -13.92 -18.97 -28.91
CA PRO A 209 -14.14 -20.24 -29.60
C PRO A 209 -15.57 -20.78 -29.46
#